data_AF-A0A0C2WIB0-F1
#
_entry.id   AF-A0A0C2WIB0-F1
#
_cell.length_a   1.000
_cell.length_b   1.000
_cell.length_c   1.000
_cell.angle_alpha   90.00
_cell.angle_beta   90.00
_cell.angle_gamma   90.00
#
_symmetry.space_group_name_H-M   'P 1'
#
loop_
_entity.id
_entity.type
_entity.pdbx_description
1 polymer ?
#
loop_
_entity_poly.entity_id
_entity_poly.type
_entity_poly.pdbx_seq_one_letter_code
_entity_poly.pdbx_strand_id
1 'polypeptide(L)'
;MEGRIDGPKAGKVPEDPERGYDKVSENNKEKRDDKNAPKGGYHPGEKKYPRSKLSREERDRLRAEQRCFTCKEVGHESRNCPRRRQAKAPVILTGAVNIAEVEANGARAREVDLSLGSMSLRHSDAEIGDLSPSPPYTPSDLESLLREEWDDYFDRAVDNTVMEGGSNRPINEDNGIREYLRLAFCEYFGVDHDSQRFTVTELDSFPYLQYEVTDRENPSDSGYLVSSEEFELEQFSVEW
;
A
#
# COMPACT_ATOMS: atom_id res chain seq x y z
N MET A 1 -6.82 32.24 -63.09
CA MET A 1 -7.86 31.39 -62.46
C MET A 1 -7.41 31.14 -61.03
N GLU A 2 -7.72 32.07 -60.13
CA GLU A 2 -7.31 32.01 -58.72
C GLU A 2 -8.53 31.59 -57.90
N GLY A 3 -8.45 30.40 -57.29
CA GLY A 3 -9.50 29.84 -56.44
C GLY A 3 -9.38 30.38 -55.02
N ARG A 4 -10.37 31.16 -54.59
CA ARG A 4 -10.56 31.53 -53.18
C ARG A 4 -11.24 30.36 -52.46
N ILE A 5 -10.57 29.84 -51.44
CA ILE A 5 -11.10 28.79 -50.56
C ILE A 5 -11.69 29.53 -49.35
N ASP A 6 -13.01 29.52 -49.21
CA ASP A 6 -13.70 30.10 -48.06
C ASP A 6 -13.43 29.26 -46.81
N GLY A 7 -12.83 29.90 -45.81
CA GLY A 7 -12.56 29.30 -44.50
C GLY A 7 -13.83 29.11 -43.66
N PRO A 8 -13.78 28.22 -42.65
CA PRO A 8 -14.96 27.80 -41.91
C PRO A 8 -15.55 28.93 -41.05
N LYS A 9 -16.88 29.04 -41.10
CA LYS A 9 -17.67 29.98 -40.31
C LYS A 9 -17.54 29.67 -38.81
N ALA A 10 -17.26 30.70 -38.02
CA ALA A 10 -17.24 30.64 -36.56
C ALA A 10 -18.61 30.19 -36.03
N GLY A 11 -18.62 29.07 -35.30
CA GLY A 11 -19.79 28.59 -34.58
C GLY A 11 -20.15 29.55 -33.44
N LYS A 12 -21.42 29.96 -33.40
CA LYS A 12 -22.01 30.67 -32.26
C LYS A 12 -21.93 29.78 -31.02
N VAL A 13 -21.22 30.24 -30.00
CA VAL A 13 -21.25 29.66 -28.65
C VAL A 13 -22.63 29.97 -28.06
N PRO A 14 -23.39 28.98 -27.57
CA PRO A 14 -24.61 29.23 -26.83
C PRO A 14 -24.27 29.99 -25.53
N GLU A 15 -24.98 31.08 -25.29
CA GLU A 15 -24.96 31.79 -24.02
C GLU A 15 -25.57 30.87 -22.95
N ASP A 16 -24.74 30.42 -22.00
CA ASP A 16 -25.18 29.63 -20.86
C ASP A 16 -26.11 30.48 -19.97
N PRO A 17 -27.30 29.98 -19.62
CA PRO A 17 -28.24 30.71 -18.79
C PRO A 17 -27.69 30.84 -17.37
N GLU A 18 -27.87 32.04 -16.83
CA GLU A 18 -27.59 32.48 -15.46
C GLU A 18 -27.55 31.34 -14.43
N ARG A 19 -26.33 31.02 -13.99
CA ARG A 19 -26.08 30.15 -12.85
C ARG A 19 -26.64 30.84 -11.60
N GLY A 20 -27.87 30.48 -11.27
CA GLY A 20 -28.56 30.89 -10.05
C GLY A 20 -27.66 30.66 -8.83
N TYR A 21 -27.43 31.74 -8.09
CA TYR A 21 -26.92 31.67 -6.73
C TYR A 21 -28.00 31.03 -5.86
N ASP A 22 -27.93 29.71 -5.71
CA ASP A 22 -28.75 29.01 -4.71
C ASP A 22 -28.35 29.47 -3.31
N LYS A 23 -29.30 30.16 -2.69
CA LYS A 23 -29.32 30.47 -1.26
C LYS A 23 -29.34 29.16 -0.48
N VAL A 24 -28.16 28.68 -0.08
CA VAL A 24 -28.06 27.62 0.92
C VAL A 24 -28.34 28.23 2.30
N SER A 25 -29.63 28.18 2.65
CA SER A 25 -30.12 27.65 3.92
C SER A 25 -29.25 27.93 5.16
N GLU A 26 -29.46 29.11 5.76
CA GLU A 26 -29.35 29.29 7.20
C GLU A 26 -30.35 28.34 7.90
N ASN A 27 -29.91 27.13 8.28
CA ASN A 27 -30.55 26.30 9.31
C ASN A 27 -29.71 25.03 9.53
N ASN A 28 -28.76 25.10 10.45
CA ASN A 28 -28.45 23.99 11.36
C ASN A 28 -27.45 24.46 12.41
N LYS A 29 -27.99 25.17 13.41
CA LYS A 29 -27.30 25.48 14.66
C LYS A 29 -27.88 24.60 15.77
N GLU A 30 -27.91 23.29 15.53
CA GLU A 30 -28.09 22.33 16.61
C GLU A 30 -26.71 21.99 17.18
N LYS A 31 -26.49 22.52 18.38
CA LYS A 31 -25.46 22.08 19.32
C LYS A 31 -25.42 20.56 19.36
N ARG A 32 -24.42 19.95 18.74
CA ARG A 32 -23.93 18.65 19.17
C ARG A 32 -22.76 18.88 20.10
N ASP A 33 -23.03 18.64 21.38
CA ASP A 33 -22.05 18.54 22.45
C ASP A 33 -21.21 17.26 22.26
N ASP A 34 -20.42 17.19 21.18
CA ASP A 34 -19.51 16.08 20.95
C ASP A 34 -18.15 16.39 21.60
N LYS A 35 -18.08 16.04 22.88
CA LYS A 35 -16.84 15.86 23.64
C LYS A 35 -16.11 14.63 23.12
N ASN A 36 -15.45 14.71 21.96
CA ASN A 36 -14.37 13.79 21.54
C ASN A 36 -13.71 14.30 20.24
N ALA A 37 -13.07 15.47 20.30
CA ALA A 37 -12.06 15.82 19.31
C ALA A 37 -10.74 15.17 19.72
N PRO A 38 -10.06 14.39 18.86
CA PRO A 38 -8.72 13.91 19.15
C PRO A 38 -7.82 15.12 19.38
N LYS A 39 -7.15 15.14 20.54
CA LYS A 39 -6.17 16.15 20.93
C LYS A 39 -4.97 16.05 20.00
N GLY A 40 -5.09 16.66 18.82
CA GLY A 40 -3.97 16.91 17.92
C GLY A 40 -2.93 17.73 18.67
N GLY A 41 -1.81 17.07 18.96
CA GLY A 41 -0.71 17.60 19.76
C GLY A 41 -0.26 18.98 19.30
N TYR A 42 -0.47 19.95 20.17
CA TYR A 42 0.31 21.17 20.21
C TYR A 42 1.78 20.76 20.39
N HIS A 43 2.60 20.82 19.34
CA HIS A 43 4.06 20.79 19.46
C HIS A 43 4.54 22.23 19.69
N PRO A 44 4.88 22.63 20.93
CA PRO A 44 5.50 23.91 21.19
C PRO A 44 7.01 23.73 21.03
N GLY A 45 7.61 24.25 19.95
CA GLY A 45 9.07 24.41 20.02
C GLY A 45 9.85 24.65 18.75
N GLU A 46 9.35 24.34 17.55
CA GLU A 46 10.18 24.54 16.36
C GLU A 46 9.88 25.86 15.66
N LYS A 47 10.81 26.81 15.85
CA LYS A 47 10.92 28.06 15.12
C LYS A 47 10.90 27.76 13.61
N LYS A 48 9.72 27.84 12.99
CA LYS A 48 9.57 27.91 11.54
C LYS A 48 10.28 29.18 11.08
N TYR A 49 11.56 29.05 10.69
CA TYR A 49 12.31 30.10 10.03
C TYR A 49 11.48 30.69 8.89
N PRO A 50 11.55 32.00 8.65
CA PRO A 50 10.70 32.67 7.69
C PRO A 50 10.99 32.09 6.32
N ARG A 51 10.14 31.19 5.82
CA ARG A 51 10.06 30.97 4.38
C ARG A 51 9.85 32.36 3.81
N SER A 52 10.84 32.89 3.09
CA SER A 52 10.75 34.17 2.41
C SER A 52 9.68 34.01 1.33
N LYS A 53 8.44 34.14 1.80
CA LYS A 53 7.22 34.03 1.02
C LYS A 53 7.18 35.34 0.26
N LEU A 54 7.50 35.27 -1.03
CA LEU A 54 6.98 36.23 -1.99
C LEU A 54 5.58 36.65 -1.54
N SER A 55 5.35 37.97 -1.48
CA SER A 55 4.07 38.50 -1.04
C SER A 55 2.95 37.86 -1.86
N ARG A 56 1.74 37.79 -1.29
CA ARG A 56 0.60 37.19 -2.00
C ARG A 56 0.40 37.86 -3.36
N GLU A 57 0.53 39.18 -3.41
CA GLU A 57 0.43 40.00 -4.62
C GLU A 57 1.52 39.66 -5.65
N GLU A 58 2.77 39.51 -5.22
CA GLU A 58 3.87 39.13 -6.12
C GLU A 58 3.66 37.73 -6.69
N ARG A 59 3.14 36.81 -5.89
CA ARG A 59 2.78 35.46 -6.35
C ARG A 59 1.65 35.50 -7.37
N ASP A 60 0.63 36.32 -7.16
CA ASP A 60 -0.49 36.42 -8.10
C ASP A 60 -0.05 37.09 -9.41
N ARG A 61 0.86 38.07 -9.38
CA ARG A 61 1.49 38.63 -10.60
C ARG A 61 2.28 37.59 -11.38
N LEU A 62 3.15 36.83 -10.72
CA LEU A 62 3.93 35.77 -11.37
C LEU A 62 3.03 34.67 -11.94
N ARG A 63 1.90 34.37 -11.28
CA ARG A 63 0.92 33.42 -11.80
C ARG A 63 0.19 33.95 -13.04
N ALA A 64 -0.20 35.23 -13.04
CA ALA A 64 -0.83 35.89 -14.19
C ALA A 64 0.13 35.95 -15.40
N GLU A 65 1.43 36.11 -15.15
CA GLU A 65 2.47 36.14 -16.18
C GLU A 65 3.00 34.75 -16.58
N GLN A 66 2.46 33.66 -16.00
CA GLN A 66 2.97 32.28 -16.17
C GLN A 66 4.49 32.16 -15.96
N ARG A 67 4.99 32.84 -14.92
CA ARG A 67 6.40 32.83 -14.50
C ARG A 67 6.63 31.92 -13.30
N CYS A 68 7.80 31.31 -13.26
CA CYS A 68 8.23 30.47 -12.16
C CYS A 68 8.40 31.27 -10.86
N PHE A 69 7.81 30.83 -9.74
CA PHE A 69 7.97 31.51 -8.45
C PHE A 69 9.39 31.37 -7.86
N THR A 70 10.25 30.53 -8.46
CA THR A 70 11.61 30.29 -7.96
C THR A 70 12.67 31.05 -8.76
N CYS A 71 12.63 31.01 -10.09
CA CYS A 71 13.60 31.72 -10.95
C CYS A 71 13.03 32.95 -11.69
N LYS A 72 11.71 33.19 -11.61
CA LYS A 72 10.99 34.31 -12.27
C LYS A 72 11.05 34.31 -13.80
N GLU A 73 11.43 33.20 -14.44
CA GLU A 73 11.41 33.02 -15.90
C GLU A 73 10.03 32.54 -16.37
N VAL A 74 9.64 32.90 -17.60
CA VAL A 74 8.38 32.48 -18.23
C VAL A 74 8.44 31.03 -18.73
N GLY A 75 7.27 30.39 -18.88
CA GLY A 75 7.14 29.10 -19.56
C GLY A 75 7.22 27.87 -18.67
N HIS A 76 7.38 28.03 -17.34
CA HIS A 76 7.31 26.93 -16.40
C HIS A 76 6.88 27.37 -14.99
N GLU A 77 6.25 26.47 -14.25
CA GLU A 77 5.92 26.67 -12.84
C GLU A 77 7.07 26.26 -11.91
N SER A 78 7.04 26.69 -10.65
CA SER A 78 8.04 26.28 -9.63
C SER A 78 8.25 24.77 -9.49
N ARG A 79 7.21 23.97 -9.74
CA ARG A 79 7.31 22.51 -9.72
C ARG A 79 8.19 21.98 -10.86
N ASN A 80 8.19 22.65 -12.00
CA ASN A 80 8.94 22.27 -13.20
C ASN A 80 10.15 23.18 -13.46
N CYS A 81 10.67 23.82 -12.42
CA CYS A 81 11.83 24.71 -12.56
C CYS A 81 13.08 23.92 -12.95
N PRO A 82 13.71 24.19 -14.11
CA PRO A 82 14.90 23.47 -14.54
C PRO A 82 16.07 23.68 -13.56
N ARG A 83 16.16 24.87 -12.95
CA ARG A 83 17.15 25.15 -11.89
C ARG A 83 16.95 24.29 -10.64
N ARG A 84 15.72 23.83 -10.37
CA ARG A 84 15.42 22.94 -9.24
C ARG A 84 15.87 21.51 -9.52
N ARG A 85 15.83 21.06 -10.77
CA ARG A 85 16.39 19.76 -11.18
C ARG A 85 17.91 19.76 -11.24
N GLN A 86 18.53 20.94 -11.41
CA GLN A 86 19.97 21.14 -11.30
C GLN A 86 20.43 21.44 -9.86
N ALA A 87 19.51 21.44 -8.88
CA ALA A 87 19.91 21.59 -7.49
C ALA A 87 20.85 20.41 -7.17
N LYS A 88 22.11 20.75 -6.86
CA LYS A 88 23.14 19.78 -6.47
C LYS A 88 22.52 18.81 -5.47
N ALA A 89 22.68 17.52 -5.73
CA ALA A 89 22.30 16.48 -4.78
C ALA A 89 22.72 16.96 -3.40
N PRO A 90 21.82 16.92 -2.39
CA PRO A 90 22.18 17.32 -1.04
C PRO A 90 23.49 16.60 -0.74
N VAL A 91 24.53 17.37 -0.42
CA VAL A 91 25.78 16.78 0.01
C VAL A 91 25.42 16.08 1.30
N ILE A 92 25.07 14.79 1.20
CA ILE A 92 24.90 13.93 2.34
C ILE A 92 26.30 13.89 2.93
N LEU A 93 26.53 14.75 3.92
CA LEU A 93 27.71 14.68 4.76
C LEU A 93 27.66 13.30 5.40
N THR A 94 28.38 12.36 4.80
CA THR A 94 28.50 10.94 5.19
C THR A 94 29.05 10.74 6.60
N GLY A 95 29.31 11.82 7.34
CA GLY A 95 29.84 11.81 8.70
C GLY A 95 28.81 11.72 9.83
N ALA A 96 27.52 11.60 9.52
CA ALA A 96 26.47 11.48 10.56
C ALA A 96 25.74 10.12 10.56
N VAL A 97 26.18 9.17 9.74
CA VAL A 97 25.78 7.77 9.92
C VAL A 97 26.84 7.14 10.81
N ASN A 98 26.50 6.84 12.06
CA ASN A 98 27.38 6.08 12.95
C ASN A 98 27.47 4.66 12.39
N ILE A 99 28.47 4.40 11.55
CA ILE A 99 28.66 3.08 10.91
C ILE A 99 28.70 1.97 11.97
N ALA A 100 29.27 2.27 13.14
CA ALA A 100 29.28 1.36 14.29
C ALA A 100 27.88 1.01 14.82
N GLU A 101 26.92 1.94 14.77
CA GLU A 101 25.54 1.72 15.22
C GLU A 101 24.76 0.89 14.20
N VAL A 102 25.00 1.14 12.90
CA VAL A 102 24.42 0.33 11.81
C VAL A 102 24.96 -1.09 11.85
N GLU A 103 26.26 -1.28 12.07
CA GLU A 103 26.86 -2.61 12.25
C GLU A 103 26.35 -3.31 13.51
N ALA A 104 26.20 -2.60 14.63
CA ALA A 104 25.64 -3.17 15.86
C ALA A 104 24.16 -3.60 15.69
N ASN A 105 23.37 -2.86 14.92
CA ASN A 105 22.02 -3.27 14.55
C ASN A 105 22.03 -4.52 13.66
N GLY A 106 22.92 -4.57 12.66
CA GLY A 106 23.07 -5.75 11.80
C GLY A 106 23.50 -7.01 12.54
N ALA A 107 24.36 -6.88 13.57
CA ALA A 107 24.75 -7.99 14.42
C ALA A 107 23.58 -8.51 15.27
N ARG A 108 22.80 -7.60 15.88
CA ARG A 108 21.61 -7.96 16.66
C ARG A 108 20.54 -8.65 15.81
N ALA A 109 20.35 -8.22 14.57
CA ALA A 109 19.39 -8.84 13.66
C ALA A 109 19.75 -10.29 13.31
N ARG A 110 21.04 -10.66 13.33
CA ARG A 110 21.50 -12.04 13.05
C ARG A 110 21.47 -12.96 14.27
N GLU A 111 21.38 -12.40 15.47
CA GLU A 111 21.37 -13.16 16.73
C GLU A 111 19.95 -13.56 17.17
N VAL A 112 18.93 -13.07 16.47
CA VAL A 112 17.56 -13.59 16.61
C VAL A 112 17.52 -14.98 15.97
N ASP A 113 17.72 -15.99 16.82
CA ASP A 113 17.60 -17.41 16.51
C ASP A 113 16.14 -17.69 16.11
N LEU A 114 15.86 -17.73 14.81
CA LEU A 114 14.56 -18.08 14.26
C LEU A 114 14.33 -19.58 14.49
N SER A 115 13.86 -19.92 15.69
CA SER A 115 13.33 -21.23 16.03
C SER A 115 12.01 -21.46 15.29
N LEU A 116 12.09 -21.90 14.03
CA LEU A 116 10.97 -22.44 13.28
C LEU A 116 10.52 -23.75 13.96
N GLY A 117 9.46 -23.67 14.75
CA GLY A 117 8.87 -24.81 15.44
C GLY A 117 8.27 -25.80 14.44
N SER A 118 8.73 -27.05 14.46
CA SER A 118 8.15 -28.14 13.67
C SER A 118 6.71 -28.44 14.13
N MET A 119 5.71 -28.15 13.29
CA MET A 119 4.32 -28.53 13.55
C MET A 119 4.07 -30.00 13.18
N SER A 120 3.60 -30.79 14.13
CA SER A 120 3.17 -32.18 13.93
C SER A 120 1.65 -32.21 13.72
N LEU A 121 1.21 -32.41 12.47
CA LEU A 121 -0.20 -32.63 12.13
C LEU A 121 -0.66 -34.00 12.64
N ARG A 122 -1.69 -34.01 13.49
CA ARG A 122 -2.44 -35.21 13.86
C ARG A 122 -3.70 -35.26 13.01
N HIS A 123 -3.77 -36.22 12.10
CA HIS A 123 -4.99 -36.50 11.35
C HIS A 123 -6.05 -37.07 12.30
N SER A 124 -7.23 -36.46 12.29
CA SER A 124 -8.44 -36.96 12.93
C SER A 124 -9.06 -38.06 12.06
N ASP A 125 -9.44 -39.15 12.72
CA ASP A 125 -10.03 -40.35 12.15
C ASP A 125 -11.34 -40.03 11.40
N ALA A 126 -11.26 -39.94 10.07
CA ALA A 126 -12.41 -40.03 9.19
C ALA A 126 -12.61 -41.50 8.81
N GLU A 127 -13.83 -42.01 8.98
CA GLU A 127 -14.19 -43.41 8.77
C GLU A 127 -13.84 -43.87 7.35
N ILE A 128 -12.82 -44.73 7.26
CA ILE A 128 -12.35 -45.36 6.03
C ILE A 128 -13.31 -46.49 5.69
N GLY A 129 -14.06 -46.32 4.60
CA GLY A 129 -14.84 -47.38 4.00
C GLY A 129 -13.97 -48.56 3.56
N ASP A 130 -14.52 -49.77 3.70
CA ASP A 130 -13.93 -51.08 3.38
C ASP A 130 -13.04 -51.06 2.14
N LEU A 131 -11.72 -50.94 2.35
CA LEU A 131 -10.70 -51.14 1.32
C LEU A 131 -10.17 -52.56 1.42
N SER A 132 -10.43 -53.31 0.35
CA SER A 132 -9.90 -54.65 0.07
C SER A 132 -8.41 -54.77 0.42
N PRO A 133 -7.97 -55.87 1.07
CA PRO A 133 -6.60 -56.00 1.57
C PRO A 133 -5.59 -55.88 0.44
N SER A 134 -4.80 -54.81 0.49
CA SER A 134 -3.65 -54.63 -0.38
C SER A 134 -2.55 -55.64 -0.02
N PRO A 135 -1.71 -56.03 -1.00
CA PRO A 135 -0.60 -56.95 -0.76
C PRO A 135 0.35 -56.39 0.30
N PRO A 136 1.09 -57.26 1.02
CA PRO A 136 2.02 -56.82 2.06
C PRO A 136 3.18 -56.05 1.41
N TYR A 137 3.11 -54.72 1.46
CA TYR A 137 4.24 -53.86 1.12
C TYR A 137 5.30 -53.97 2.21
N THR A 138 6.57 -54.11 1.82
CA THR A 138 7.67 -54.05 2.77
C THR A 138 7.96 -52.58 3.12
N PRO A 139 8.53 -52.29 4.30
CA PRO A 139 8.87 -50.91 4.69
C PRO A 139 9.76 -50.17 3.66
N SER A 140 10.59 -50.91 2.90
CA SER A 140 11.42 -50.33 1.84
C SER A 140 10.64 -49.94 0.59
N ASP A 141 9.52 -50.60 0.29
CA ASP A 141 8.65 -50.25 -0.84
C ASP A 141 7.85 -48.98 -0.53
N LEU A 142 7.44 -48.82 0.75
CA LEU A 142 6.77 -47.62 1.23
C LEU A 142 7.70 -46.40 1.23
N GLU A 143 8.96 -46.52 1.66
CA GLU A 143 9.91 -45.41 1.58
C GLU A 143 10.21 -44.98 0.14
N SER A 144 10.20 -45.92 -0.81
CA SER A 144 10.48 -45.61 -2.22
C SER A 144 9.28 -44.89 -2.87
N LEU A 145 8.05 -45.33 -2.59
CA LEU A 145 6.82 -44.67 -3.06
C LEU A 145 6.61 -43.30 -2.40
N LEU A 146 6.90 -43.17 -1.10
CA LEU A 146 6.88 -41.88 -0.40
C LEU A 146 7.94 -40.92 -0.92
N ARG A 147 9.06 -41.38 -1.49
CA ARG A 147 10.07 -40.46 -2.04
C ARG A 147 9.71 -39.98 -3.44
N GLU A 148 9.18 -40.85 -4.30
CA GLU A 148 8.80 -40.48 -5.66
C GLU A 148 7.55 -39.57 -5.71
N GLU A 149 6.59 -39.72 -4.79
CA GLU A 149 5.39 -38.87 -4.76
C GLU A 149 5.64 -37.51 -4.09
N TRP A 150 6.61 -37.43 -3.19
CA TRP A 150 6.93 -36.19 -2.47
C TRP A 150 7.87 -35.27 -3.23
N ASP A 151 8.78 -35.80 -4.05
CA ASP A 151 9.66 -34.96 -4.89
C ASP A 151 8.83 -34.24 -5.98
N ASP A 152 7.82 -34.90 -6.56
CA ASP A 152 6.88 -34.28 -7.52
C ASP A 152 5.92 -33.26 -6.87
N TYR A 153 5.60 -33.42 -5.57
CA TYR A 153 4.80 -32.46 -4.81
C TYR A 153 5.64 -31.24 -4.39
N PHE A 154 6.89 -31.45 -3.95
CA PHE A 154 7.80 -30.37 -3.59
C PHE A 154 8.24 -29.55 -4.81
N ASP A 155 8.56 -30.18 -5.94
CA ASP A 155 8.90 -29.43 -7.16
C ASP A 155 7.70 -28.63 -7.74
N ARG A 156 6.47 -28.99 -7.36
CA ARG A 156 5.26 -28.22 -7.70
C ARG A 156 4.91 -27.10 -6.71
N ALA A 157 5.35 -27.22 -5.45
CA ALA A 157 5.19 -26.22 -4.41
C ALA A 157 6.29 -25.14 -4.43
N VAL A 158 7.36 -25.33 -5.21
CA VAL A 158 8.48 -24.37 -5.33
C VAL A 158 8.16 -23.17 -6.24
N ASP A 159 7.03 -23.18 -6.94
CA ASP A 159 6.47 -22.00 -7.62
C ASP A 159 5.43 -21.25 -6.76
N ASN A 160 5.35 -21.53 -5.45
CA ASN A 160 4.68 -20.65 -4.49
C ASN A 160 5.44 -19.33 -4.49
N THR A 161 5.02 -18.41 -5.35
CA THR A 161 5.64 -17.10 -5.46
C THR A 161 5.25 -16.37 -4.18
N VAL A 162 6.09 -16.42 -3.16
CA VAL A 162 5.83 -15.68 -1.93
C VAL A 162 5.79 -14.21 -2.30
N MET A 163 4.64 -13.56 -2.10
CA MET A 163 4.60 -12.11 -2.19
C MET A 163 5.24 -11.52 -0.95
N GLU A 164 6.44 -10.98 -1.13
CA GLU A 164 7.01 -10.05 -0.17
C GLU A 164 6.45 -8.65 -0.48
N GLY A 165 5.42 -8.26 0.28
CA GLY A 165 4.80 -6.94 0.22
C GLY A 165 5.04 -6.19 1.52
N GLY A 166 5.63 -5.00 1.45
CA GLY A 166 5.77 -4.11 2.61
C GLY A 166 5.14 -2.76 2.28
N SER A 167 4.16 -2.32 3.07
CA SER A 167 3.70 -0.93 2.98
C SER A 167 4.54 -0.06 3.90
N ASN A 168 5.10 1.02 3.38
CA ASN A 168 5.85 2.00 4.19
C ASN A 168 4.97 2.83 5.13
N ARG A 169 3.68 2.47 5.26
CA ARG A 169 2.73 3.21 6.09
C ARG A 169 2.76 2.64 7.50
N PRO A 170 2.94 3.49 8.52
CA PRO A 170 2.82 3.03 9.90
C PRO A 170 1.41 2.46 10.10
N ILE A 171 1.33 1.32 10.76
CA ILE A 171 0.07 0.74 11.23
C ILE A 171 -0.48 1.75 12.25
N ASN A 172 -1.43 2.58 11.83
CA ASN A 172 -2.17 3.43 12.75
C ASN A 172 -3.10 2.50 13.55
N GLU A 173 -2.97 2.54 14.88
CA GLU A 173 -3.81 1.78 15.82
C GLU A 173 -5.32 1.95 15.51
N ASP A 174 -5.69 3.12 14.98
CA ASP A 174 -7.08 3.47 14.65
C ASP A 174 -7.65 2.79 13.39
N ASN A 175 -6.80 2.39 12.43
CA ASN A 175 -7.26 1.85 11.14
C ASN A 175 -7.30 0.31 11.10
N GLY A 176 -6.69 -0.37 12.09
CA GLY A 176 -6.68 -1.82 12.22
C GLY A 176 -5.93 -2.56 11.10
N ILE A 177 -5.56 -3.81 11.37
CA ILE A 177 -4.81 -4.68 10.44
C ILE A 177 -5.56 -4.90 9.11
N ARG A 178 -6.90 -4.89 9.15
CA ARG A 178 -7.75 -5.08 7.97
C ARG A 178 -7.54 -4.00 6.90
N GLU A 179 -7.50 -2.73 7.31
CA GLU A 179 -7.32 -1.62 6.37
C GLU A 179 -5.87 -1.58 5.85
N TYR A 180 -4.90 -1.93 6.70
CA TYR A 180 -3.50 -2.07 6.29
C TYR A 180 -3.36 -3.12 5.18
N LEU A 181 -3.90 -4.33 5.39
CA LEU A 181 -3.89 -5.39 4.40
C LEU A 181 -4.57 -4.98 3.09
N ARG A 182 -5.74 -4.35 3.18
CA ARG A 182 -6.46 -3.84 2.01
C ARG A 182 -5.59 -2.87 1.19
N LEU A 183 -4.96 -1.90 1.85
CA LEU A 183 -4.11 -0.91 1.19
C LEU A 183 -2.85 -1.54 0.59
N ALA A 184 -2.23 -2.49 1.28
CA ALA A 184 -1.04 -3.18 0.79
C ALA A 184 -1.33 -3.99 -0.49
N PHE A 185 -2.47 -4.69 -0.53
CA PHE A 185 -2.93 -5.37 -1.74
C PHE A 185 -3.28 -4.40 -2.87
N CYS A 186 -3.95 -3.27 -2.56
CA CYS A 186 -4.18 -2.23 -3.56
C CYS A 186 -2.87 -1.71 -4.16
N GLU A 187 -1.87 -1.44 -3.33
CA GLU A 187 -0.55 -0.97 -3.76
C GLU A 187 0.16 -2.00 -4.64
N TYR A 188 0.16 -3.28 -4.25
CA TYR A 188 0.76 -4.37 -5.01
C TYR A 188 0.14 -4.55 -6.40
N PHE A 189 -1.19 -4.59 -6.46
CA PHE A 189 -1.92 -4.80 -7.72
C PHE A 189 -2.12 -3.51 -8.55
N GLY A 190 -1.62 -2.36 -8.07
CA GLY A 190 -1.78 -1.07 -8.76
C GLY A 190 -3.22 -0.57 -8.81
N VAL A 191 -4.03 -0.93 -7.82
CA VAL A 191 -5.43 -0.54 -7.68
C VAL A 191 -5.54 0.74 -6.85
N ASP A 192 -6.50 1.60 -7.17
CA ASP A 192 -6.75 2.83 -6.41
C ASP A 192 -7.09 2.51 -4.93
N HIS A 193 -6.59 3.30 -4.00
CA HIS A 193 -6.77 3.05 -2.57
C HIS A 193 -8.22 3.26 -2.11
N ASP A 194 -9.03 4.02 -2.84
CA ASP A 194 -10.46 4.19 -2.56
C ASP A 194 -11.29 3.02 -3.14
N SER A 195 -10.66 2.08 -3.84
CA SER A 195 -11.30 0.89 -4.41
C SER A 195 -11.71 -0.11 -3.33
N GLN A 196 -12.91 -0.66 -3.47
CA GLN A 196 -13.42 -1.77 -2.66
C GLN A 196 -13.18 -3.13 -3.34
N ARG A 197 -12.17 -3.23 -4.21
CA ARG A 197 -11.83 -4.47 -4.93
C ARG A 197 -11.42 -5.58 -3.97
N PHE A 198 -10.61 -5.26 -2.98
CA PHE A 198 -10.17 -6.21 -1.96
C PHE A 198 -11.01 -6.08 -0.70
N THR A 199 -11.49 -7.21 -0.19
CA THR A 199 -12.17 -7.30 1.12
C THR A 199 -11.37 -8.20 2.04
N VAL A 200 -11.14 -7.74 3.27
CA VAL A 200 -10.37 -8.47 4.28
C VAL A 200 -11.31 -9.01 5.35
N THR A 201 -11.37 -10.34 5.46
CA THR A 201 -12.16 -11.05 6.46
C THR A 201 -11.23 -11.63 7.51
N GLU A 202 -11.55 -11.42 8.78
CA GLU A 202 -10.82 -12.03 9.89
C GLU A 202 -11.38 -13.42 10.15
N LEU A 203 -10.49 -14.41 10.12
CA LEU A 203 -10.80 -15.79 10.43
C LEU A 203 -10.38 -16.05 11.89
N ASP A 204 -11.36 -16.44 12.71
CA ASP A 204 -11.11 -16.97 14.05
C ASP A 204 -10.53 -18.39 13.93
N SER A 205 -9.28 -18.48 13.47
CA SER A 205 -8.49 -19.70 13.50
C SER A 205 -7.78 -19.74 14.86
N PHE A 206 -7.86 -20.87 15.55
CA PHE A 206 -7.11 -21.04 16.81
C PHE A 206 -5.88 -21.93 16.50
N PRO A 207 -4.66 -21.52 16.88
CA PRO A 207 -4.32 -20.51 17.88
C PRO A 207 -3.95 -19.12 17.33
N TYR A 208 -4.03 -18.88 16.03
CA TYR A 208 -3.51 -17.66 15.38
C TYR A 208 -4.58 -16.88 14.62
N LEU A 209 -4.56 -15.55 14.76
CA LEU A 209 -5.38 -14.68 13.93
C LEU A 209 -4.96 -14.83 12.46
N GLN A 210 -5.90 -15.24 11.61
CA GLN A 210 -5.70 -15.32 10.18
C GLN A 210 -6.62 -14.31 9.49
N TYR A 211 -6.15 -13.74 8.39
CA TYR A 211 -6.92 -12.85 7.56
C TYR A 211 -7.03 -13.45 6.16
N GLU A 212 -8.24 -13.48 5.61
CA GLU A 212 -8.49 -13.85 4.23
C GLU A 212 -8.78 -12.57 3.43
N VAL A 213 -7.95 -12.30 2.43
CA VAL A 213 -8.15 -11.19 1.49
C VAL A 213 -8.77 -11.75 0.21
N THR A 214 -9.96 -11.31 -0.15
CA THR A 214 -10.64 -11.79 -1.36
C THR A 214 -10.70 -10.69 -2.42
N ASP A 215 -10.37 -11.02 -3.67
CA ASP A 215 -10.53 -10.12 -4.82
C ASP A 215 -11.95 -10.24 -5.41
N ARG A 216 -12.71 -9.14 -5.32
CA ARG A 216 -14.09 -9.09 -5.83
C ARG A 216 -14.19 -9.17 -7.35
N GLU A 217 -13.14 -8.79 -8.08
CA GLU A 217 -13.11 -8.92 -9.54
C GLU A 217 -12.84 -10.35 -10.01
N ASN A 218 -12.26 -11.18 -9.14
CA ASN A 218 -11.89 -12.56 -9.45
C ASN A 218 -12.43 -13.54 -8.38
N PRO A 219 -13.75 -13.76 -8.32
CA PRO A 219 -14.38 -14.58 -7.27
C PRO A 219 -14.08 -16.09 -7.41
N SER A 220 -13.40 -16.50 -8.48
CA SER A 220 -12.96 -17.89 -8.68
C SER A 220 -11.62 -18.19 -8.02
N ASP A 221 -10.86 -17.17 -7.63
CA ASP A 221 -9.61 -17.35 -6.90
C ASP A 221 -9.94 -17.61 -5.43
N SER A 222 -9.31 -18.63 -4.86
CA SER A 222 -9.26 -18.83 -3.41
C SER A 222 -8.66 -17.57 -2.79
N GLY A 223 -9.29 -17.05 -1.74
CA GLY A 223 -8.79 -15.85 -1.06
C GLY A 223 -7.33 -16.01 -0.62
N TYR A 224 -6.62 -14.89 -0.56
CA TYR A 224 -5.24 -14.85 -0.07
C TYR A 224 -5.24 -14.95 1.45
N LEU A 225 -4.55 -15.94 2.01
CA LEU A 225 -4.44 -16.12 3.45
C LEU A 225 -3.20 -15.40 3.99
N VAL A 226 -3.39 -14.62 5.05
CA VAL A 226 -2.31 -13.89 5.72
C VAL A 226 -2.35 -14.21 7.22
N SER A 227 -1.22 -14.65 7.77
CA SER A 227 -1.11 -15.03 9.18
C SER A 227 -0.65 -13.85 10.06
N SER A 228 -1.19 -13.75 11.28
CA SER A 228 -0.84 -12.64 12.17
C SER A 228 0.60 -12.67 12.70
N GLU A 229 1.22 -13.85 12.73
CA GLU A 229 2.60 -14.02 13.26
C GLU A 229 3.63 -13.20 12.47
N GLU A 230 3.31 -12.79 11.25
CA GLU A 230 4.22 -12.04 10.39
C GLU A 230 4.18 -10.53 10.61
N PHE A 231 3.11 -9.98 11.21
CA PHE A 231 2.97 -8.51 11.34
C PHE A 231 3.92 -7.87 12.34
N GLU A 232 4.59 -8.66 13.20
CA GLU A 232 5.59 -8.12 14.14
C GLU A 232 6.86 -7.60 13.42
N LEU A 233 7.06 -7.95 12.14
CA LEU A 233 8.33 -7.72 11.42
C LEU A 233 8.31 -6.60 10.37
N GLU A 234 7.27 -5.74 10.29
CA GLU A 234 7.08 -4.77 9.19
C GLU A 234 7.06 -5.41 7.78
N GLN A 235 7.04 -6.74 7.70
CA GLN A 235 7.08 -7.56 6.49
C GLN A 235 6.08 -8.69 6.68
N PHE A 236 5.18 -8.88 5.72
CA PHE A 236 4.28 -10.04 5.69
C PHE A 236 4.54 -10.86 4.43
N SER A 237 4.35 -12.17 4.54
CA SER A 237 4.32 -13.11 3.42
C SER A 237 2.88 -13.49 3.11
N VAL A 238 2.53 -13.49 1.83
CA VAL A 238 1.24 -14.02 1.38
C VAL A 238 1.49 -15.35 0.71
N GLU A 239 0.88 -16.40 1.26
CA GLU A 239 0.80 -17.72 0.61
C GLU A 239 -0.51 -17.81 -0.18
N TRP A 240 -0.45 -18.40 -1.38
CA TRP A 240 -1.61 -18.65 -2.24
C TRP A 240 -1.57 -20.02 -2.88
#